data_AF-A0A094NKQ3-F1
#
_entry.id   AF-A0A094NKQ3-F1
#
_cell.length_a   1.000
_cell.length_b   1.000
_cell.length_c   1.000
_cell.angle_alpha   90.00
_cell.angle_beta   90.00
_cell.angle_gamma   90.00
#
_symmetry.space_group_name_H-M   'P 1'
#
loop_
_entity.id
_entity.type
_entity.pdbx_description
1 polymer ?
#
loop_
_entity_poly.entity_id
_entity_poly.type
_entity_poly.pdbx_seq_one_letter_code
_entity_poly.pdbx_strand_id
1 'polypeptide(L)'
;MAARWRRILIFVAAQVLFVVNTFEEEDVPEEWILLHVVQGQIGAGNYSYLRLNHEGKIVLQMRSLKGDADLYVSDVTLHPSFDEYELQSVTCGQDVVHVPAHFRRPVGIGIYGHPSHLESEFEMKVYYDRTVVQYPFGEASYNPEEMEANQKYSQSAEDESQDEESVFWTILIGILKLILEILF
;
A
#
# COMPACT_ATOMS: atom_id res chain seq x y z
N MET A 1 -54.99 -5.25 -7.28
CA MET A 1 -53.67 -5.93 -7.36
C MET A 1 -52.58 -5.10 -8.06
N ALA A 2 -52.88 -4.36 -9.15
CA ALA A 2 -51.90 -3.53 -9.88
C ALA A 2 -51.16 -2.45 -9.03
N ALA A 3 -51.83 -1.83 -8.06
CA ALA A 3 -51.24 -0.77 -7.24
C ALA A 3 -50.11 -1.26 -6.30
N ARG A 4 -50.17 -2.52 -5.84
CA ARG A 4 -49.16 -3.11 -4.95
C ARG A 4 -47.86 -3.40 -5.71
N TRP A 5 -47.97 -3.83 -6.96
CA TRP A 5 -46.84 -4.15 -7.84
C TRP A 5 -46.11 -2.89 -8.28
N ARG A 6 -46.87 -1.81 -8.53
CA ARG A 6 -46.31 -0.48 -8.85
C ARG A 6 -45.51 0.11 -7.69
N ARG A 7 -45.97 -0.08 -6.44
CA ARG A 7 -45.22 0.33 -5.23
C ARG A 7 -43.95 -0.50 -5.03
N ILE A 8 -44.00 -1.81 -5.27
CA ILE A 8 -42.82 -2.69 -5.22
C ILE A 8 -41.80 -2.27 -6.28
N LEU A 9 -42.22 -2.01 -7.51
CA LEU A 9 -41.34 -1.54 -8.58
C LEU A 9 -40.70 -0.19 -8.27
N ILE A 10 -41.44 0.74 -7.67
CA ILE A 10 -40.89 2.04 -7.22
C ILE A 10 -39.87 1.84 -6.11
N PHE A 11 -40.13 0.94 -5.14
CA PHE A 11 -39.18 0.63 -4.07
C PHE A 11 -37.90 -0.03 -4.60
N VAL A 12 -38.02 -0.98 -5.53
CA VAL A 12 -36.86 -1.62 -6.17
C VAL A 12 -36.08 -0.62 -7.01
N ALA A 13 -36.75 0.23 -7.79
CA ALA A 13 -36.09 1.28 -8.55
C ALA A 13 -35.38 2.30 -7.64
N ALA A 14 -35.99 2.69 -6.52
CA ALA A 14 -35.38 3.57 -5.53
C ALA A 14 -34.18 2.92 -4.82
N GLN A 15 -34.24 1.62 -4.53
CA GLN A 15 -33.11 0.86 -3.99
C GLN A 15 -31.97 0.78 -5.01
N VAL A 16 -32.26 0.55 -6.28
CA VAL A 16 -31.25 0.54 -7.36
C VAL A 16 -30.63 1.92 -7.56
N LEU A 17 -31.43 2.99 -7.57
CA LEU A 17 -30.94 4.38 -7.63
C LEU A 17 -30.07 4.74 -6.41
N PHE A 18 -30.42 4.25 -5.23
CA PHE A 18 -29.63 4.46 -4.01
C PHE A 18 -28.30 3.70 -4.06
N VAL A 19 -28.30 2.44 -4.54
CA VAL A 19 -27.08 1.63 -4.72
C VAL A 19 -26.15 2.22 -5.79
N VAL A 20 -26.70 2.80 -6.86
CA VAL A 20 -25.90 3.49 -7.89
C VAL A 20 -25.28 4.78 -7.35
N ASN A 21 -26.01 5.54 -6.52
CA ASN A 21 -25.48 6.77 -5.91
C ASN A 21 -24.46 6.52 -4.78
N THR A 22 -24.35 5.30 -4.25
CA THR A 22 -23.32 4.97 -3.24
C THR A 22 -21.96 4.61 -3.83
N PHE A 23 -21.83 4.57 -5.16
CA PHE A 23 -20.51 4.67 -5.77
C PHE A 23 -20.08 6.13 -5.71
N GLU A 24 -19.48 6.53 -4.58
CA GLU A 24 -18.68 7.75 -4.56
C GLU A 24 -17.58 7.57 -5.61
N GLU A 25 -17.74 8.20 -6.77
CA GLU A 25 -16.65 8.41 -7.71
C GLU A 25 -15.58 9.19 -6.94
N GLU A 26 -14.53 8.51 -6.50
CA GLU A 26 -13.34 9.17 -5.99
C GLU A 26 -12.81 10.09 -7.09
N ASP A 27 -12.76 11.39 -6.80
CA ASP A 27 -12.29 12.43 -7.71
C ASP A 27 -10.76 12.31 -7.86
N VAL A 28 -10.34 11.37 -8.70
CA VAL A 28 -8.93 11.09 -9.02
C VAL A 28 -8.54 11.88 -10.27
N PRO A 29 -7.49 12.72 -10.21
CA PRO A 29 -7.01 13.45 -11.39
C PRO A 29 -6.65 12.53 -12.55
N GLU A 30 -6.94 12.95 -13.79
CA GLU A 30 -6.64 12.17 -15.01
C GLU A 30 -5.13 11.92 -15.19
N GLU A 31 -4.29 12.77 -14.60
CA GLU A 31 -2.83 12.66 -14.65
C GLU A 31 -2.27 11.55 -13.75
N TRP A 32 -3.08 10.98 -12.86
CA TRP A 32 -2.65 9.94 -11.93
C TRP A 32 -2.89 8.54 -12.52
N ILE A 33 -1.81 7.77 -12.63
CA ILE A 33 -1.90 6.35 -13.02
C ILE A 33 -1.93 5.51 -11.76
N LEU A 34 -2.99 4.74 -11.55
CA LEU A 34 -3.04 3.75 -10.48
C LEU A 34 -2.00 2.66 -10.74
N LEU A 35 -1.05 2.50 -9.80
CA LEU A 35 -0.03 1.46 -9.85
C LEU A 35 -0.46 0.24 -9.04
N HIS A 36 -0.85 0.46 -7.78
CA HIS A 36 -1.12 -0.62 -6.82
C HIS A 36 -2.32 -0.28 -5.94
N VAL A 37 -3.01 -1.32 -5.48
CA VAL A 37 -4.01 -1.25 -4.40
C VAL A 37 -3.56 -2.20 -3.30
N VAL A 38 -3.43 -1.69 -2.09
CA VAL A 38 -3.03 -2.44 -0.90
C VAL A 38 -4.15 -2.37 0.12
N GLN A 39 -4.54 -3.50 0.68
CA GLN A 39 -5.50 -3.58 1.77
C GLN A 39 -4.86 -4.25 2.97
N GLY A 40 -5.28 -3.86 4.17
CA GLY A 40 -4.71 -4.39 5.38
C GLY A 40 -5.56 -4.14 6.62
N GLN A 41 -5.17 -4.80 7.71
CA GLN A 41 -5.76 -4.66 9.02
C GLN A 41 -4.65 -4.43 10.04
N ILE A 42 -4.87 -3.49 10.96
CA ILE A 42 -3.88 -3.09 11.96
C ILE A 42 -4.53 -3.00 13.34
N GLY A 43 -3.86 -3.56 14.35
CA GLY A 43 -4.30 -3.47 15.73
C GLY A 43 -4.03 -2.09 16.34
N ALA A 44 -4.79 -1.75 17.38
CA ALA A 44 -4.61 -0.52 18.16
C ALA A 44 -3.16 -0.32 18.62
N GLY A 45 -2.57 0.82 18.31
CA GLY A 45 -1.22 1.18 18.71
C GLY A 45 -0.10 0.42 17.99
N ASN A 46 -0.42 -0.34 16.93
CA ASN A 46 0.56 -1.12 16.17
C ASN A 46 0.82 -0.51 14.78
N TYR A 47 1.87 -0.98 14.12
CA TYR A 47 2.27 -0.56 12.78
C TYR A 47 2.30 -1.70 11.76
N SER A 48 1.96 -1.38 10.52
CA SER A 48 2.30 -2.14 9.33
C SER A 48 3.25 -1.30 8.49
N TYR A 49 4.34 -1.92 8.01
CA TYR A 49 5.37 -1.22 7.24
C TYR A 49 5.40 -1.73 5.80
N LEU A 50 5.45 -0.79 4.85
CA LEU A 50 5.57 -1.05 3.43
C LEU A 50 6.78 -0.31 2.86
N ARG A 51 7.33 -0.81 1.75
CA ARG A 51 8.44 -0.19 1.04
C ARG A 51 7.97 0.28 -0.34
N LEU A 52 8.20 1.55 -0.63
CA LEU A 52 7.94 2.14 -1.93
C LEU A 52 9.24 2.24 -2.73
N ASN A 53 9.38 1.37 -3.73
CA ASN A 53 10.51 1.36 -4.66
C ASN A 53 10.25 2.20 -5.92
N HIS A 54 9.01 2.62 -6.17
CA HIS A 54 8.67 3.32 -7.41
C HIS A 54 9.33 4.69 -7.49
N GLU A 55 10.11 4.93 -8.54
CA GLU A 55 10.75 6.22 -8.82
C GLU A 55 9.73 7.28 -9.25
N GLY A 56 10.13 8.55 -9.13
CA GLY A 56 9.28 9.69 -9.52
C GLY A 56 8.28 10.11 -8.45
N LYS A 57 7.30 10.94 -8.84
CA LYS A 57 6.27 11.44 -7.93
C LYS A 57 5.21 10.37 -7.71
N ILE A 58 5.02 9.97 -6.47
CA ILE A 58 4.03 8.97 -6.07
C ILE A 58 3.01 9.63 -5.16
N VAL A 59 1.73 9.28 -5.34
CA VAL A 59 0.67 9.69 -4.44
C VAL A 59 0.14 8.46 -3.72
N LEU A 60 0.17 8.50 -2.39
CA LEU A 60 -0.44 7.51 -1.53
C LEU A 60 -1.79 8.06 -1.12
N GLN A 61 -2.87 7.38 -1.49
CA GLN A 61 -4.23 7.74 -1.11
C GLN A 61 -4.81 6.58 -0.30
N MET A 62 -4.97 6.79 1.00
CA MET A 62 -5.47 5.80 1.93
C MET A 62 -6.85 6.21 2.45
N ARG A 63 -7.72 5.24 2.63
CA ARG A 63 -8.94 5.41 3.43
C ARG A 63 -9.04 4.32 4.48
N SER A 64 -9.52 4.71 5.65
CA SER A 64 -9.95 3.78 6.68
C SER A 64 -11.33 3.20 6.29
N LEU A 65 -11.39 1.88 6.10
CA LEU A 65 -12.64 1.13 5.89
C LEU A 65 -13.36 0.90 7.23
N LYS A 66 -12.59 0.77 8.31
CA LYS A 66 -13.05 0.61 9.69
C LYS A 66 -11.98 1.15 10.62
N GLY A 67 -12.39 1.69 11.77
CA GLY A 67 -11.46 2.29 12.72
C GLY A 67 -10.83 3.56 12.15
N ASP A 68 -9.57 3.79 12.49
CA ASP A 68 -8.79 4.97 12.09
C ASP A 68 -7.33 4.53 11.90
N ALA A 69 -6.88 4.50 10.66
CA ALA A 69 -5.53 4.18 10.27
C ALA A 69 -4.84 5.46 9.80
N ASP A 70 -3.64 5.71 10.29
CA ASP A 70 -2.87 6.93 10.06
C ASP A 70 -1.64 6.62 9.20
N LEU A 71 -1.27 7.52 8.27
CA LEU A 71 -0.18 7.32 7.32
C LEU A 71 1.05 8.17 7.63
N TYR A 72 2.22 7.54 7.70
CA TYR A 72 3.53 8.16 7.91
C TYR A 72 4.52 7.69 6.84
N VAL A 73 5.38 8.59 6.37
CA VAL A 73 6.31 8.32 5.26
C VAL A 73 7.68 8.93 5.53
N SER A 74 8.74 8.19 5.21
CA SER A 74 10.14 8.62 5.37
C SER A 74 11.03 8.13 4.23
N ASP A 75 12.01 8.94 3.83
CA ASP A 75 13.11 8.52 2.95
C ASP A 75 14.44 8.32 3.70
N VAL A 76 14.43 8.48 5.03
CA VAL A 76 15.59 8.25 5.90
C VAL A 76 15.48 6.90 6.63
N THR A 77 14.26 6.49 7.00
CA THR A 77 13.99 5.21 7.68
C THR A 77 12.91 4.39 6.97
N LEU A 78 13.04 3.07 7.03
CA LEU A 78 12.02 2.14 6.54
C LEU A 78 10.91 1.86 7.56
N HIS A 79 11.03 2.40 8.77
CA HIS A 79 10.07 2.22 9.85
C HIS A 79 9.63 3.58 10.43
N PRO A 80 9.01 4.46 9.63
CA PRO A 80 8.52 5.74 10.14
C PRO A 80 7.41 5.54 11.16
N SER A 81 7.35 6.43 12.14
CA SER A 81 6.39 6.38 13.25
C SER A 81 5.77 7.75 13.50
N PHE A 82 4.84 7.86 14.45
CA PHE A 82 4.26 9.15 14.84
C PHE A 82 5.29 10.17 15.38
N ASP A 83 6.48 9.71 15.82
CA ASP A 83 7.56 10.58 16.30
C ASP A 83 8.65 10.83 15.23
N GLU A 84 8.78 9.96 14.23
CA GLU A 84 9.86 9.99 13.24
C GLU A 84 9.30 9.77 11.83
N TYR A 85 9.12 10.87 11.08
CA TYR A 85 8.60 10.89 9.71
C TYR A 85 8.98 12.19 9.00
N GLU A 86 8.81 12.21 7.68
CA GLU A 86 9.09 13.35 6.80
C GLU A 86 7.79 13.87 6.18
N LEU A 87 6.84 12.97 5.90
CA LEU A 87 5.48 13.29 5.45
C LEU A 87 4.48 12.46 6.24
N GLN A 88 3.28 13.00 6.46
CA GLN A 88 2.18 12.28 7.11
C GLN A 88 0.82 12.76 6.63
N SER A 89 -0.20 11.93 6.82
CA SER A 89 -1.62 12.31 6.80
C SER A 89 -2.34 11.47 7.85
N VAL A 90 -3.02 12.15 8.78
CA VAL A 90 -3.57 11.57 10.02
C VAL A 90 -5.00 12.05 10.24
N THR A 91 -5.84 11.88 9.23
CA THR A 91 -7.21 12.39 9.20
C THR A 91 -8.21 11.26 9.40
N CYS A 92 -9.34 11.55 10.04
CA CYS A 92 -10.40 10.55 10.23
C CYS A 92 -11.22 10.28 8.93
N GLY A 93 -10.60 10.47 7.76
CA GLY A 93 -11.23 10.45 6.45
C GLY A 93 -10.31 9.85 5.39
N GLN A 94 -10.15 10.55 4.27
CA GLN A 94 -9.22 10.16 3.23
C GLN A 94 -7.86 10.83 3.48
N ASP A 95 -6.83 10.00 3.62
CA ASP A 95 -5.46 10.42 3.81
C ASP A 95 -4.70 10.43 2.49
N VAL A 96 -4.08 11.56 2.16
CA VAL A 96 -3.33 11.72 0.90
C VAL A 96 -1.94 12.26 1.19
N VAL A 97 -0.92 11.54 0.75
CA VAL A 97 0.49 11.94 0.86
C VAL A 97 1.14 11.94 -0.53
N HIS A 98 1.71 13.09 -0.91
CA HIS A 98 2.49 13.24 -2.14
C HIS A 98 3.98 13.01 -1.86
N VAL A 99 4.48 11.84 -2.24
CA VAL A 99 5.90 11.49 -2.13
C VAL A 99 6.65 12.10 -3.32
N PRO A 100 7.59 13.02 -3.09
CA PRO A 100 8.28 13.68 -4.19
C PRO A 100 9.29 12.74 -4.86
N ALA A 101 9.65 13.08 -6.10
CA ALA A 101 10.61 12.32 -6.90
C ALA A 101 12.04 12.32 -6.33
N HIS A 102 12.40 13.29 -5.49
CA HIS A 102 13.75 13.42 -4.93
C HIS A 102 13.97 12.62 -3.64
N PHE A 103 12.90 12.05 -3.06
CA PHE A 103 13.03 11.19 -1.88
C PHE A 103 13.87 9.95 -2.24
N ARG A 104 14.78 9.57 -1.36
CA ARG A 104 15.62 8.38 -1.57
C ARG A 104 14.77 7.11 -1.52
N ARG A 105 14.89 6.26 -2.53
CA ARG A 105 14.20 4.97 -2.60
C ARG A 105 15.08 3.85 -2.02
N PRO A 106 14.51 2.82 -1.35
CA PRO A 106 13.10 2.68 -0.97
C PRO A 106 12.65 3.72 0.05
N VAL A 107 11.44 4.26 -0.16
CA VAL A 107 10.75 5.08 0.83
C VAL A 107 10.01 4.15 1.81
N GLY A 108 10.21 4.38 3.11
CA GLY A 108 9.47 3.72 4.17
C GLY A 108 8.07 4.30 4.31
N ILE A 109 7.07 3.43 4.41
CA ILE A 109 5.68 3.78 4.69
C ILE A 109 5.26 3.05 5.97
N GLY A 110 4.79 3.79 6.95
CA GLY A 110 4.25 3.29 8.21
C GLY A 110 2.76 3.58 8.28
N ILE A 111 1.98 2.53 8.53
CA ILE A 111 0.53 2.62 8.69
C ILE A 111 0.22 2.27 10.14
N TYR A 112 -0.30 3.25 10.87
CA TYR A 112 -0.51 3.15 12.31
C TYR A 112 -1.99 2.95 12.63
N GLY A 113 -2.30 2.00 13.50
CA GLY A 113 -3.67 1.85 14.03
C GLY A 113 -3.90 2.79 15.20
N HIS A 114 -4.77 3.79 15.06
CA HIS A 114 -5.01 4.75 16.13
C HIS A 114 -5.58 4.06 17.40
N PRO A 115 -5.06 4.32 18.62
CA PRO A 115 -5.44 3.58 19.84
C PRO A 115 -6.91 3.67 20.28
N SER A 116 -7.68 4.63 19.76
CA SER A 116 -9.12 4.75 20.04
C SER A 116 -9.95 3.63 19.41
N HIS A 117 -9.39 2.91 18.43
CA HIS A 117 -10.03 1.80 17.76
C HIS A 117 -9.23 0.53 18.02
N LEU A 118 -9.91 -0.55 18.43
CA LEU A 118 -9.25 -1.83 18.73
C LEU A 118 -8.52 -2.41 17.51
N GLU A 119 -9.09 -2.16 16.33
CA GLU A 119 -8.61 -2.61 15.04
C GLU A 119 -9.06 -1.60 13.99
N SER A 120 -8.16 -1.29 13.06
CA SER A 120 -8.44 -0.48 11.88
C SER A 120 -8.22 -1.31 10.62
N GLU A 121 -9.11 -1.17 9.65
CA GLU A 121 -9.01 -1.79 8.33
C GLU A 121 -8.85 -0.67 7.31
N PHE A 122 -7.95 -0.81 6.35
CA PHE A 122 -7.65 0.26 5.39
C PHE A 122 -7.51 -0.28 3.97
N GLU A 123 -7.70 0.64 3.02
CA GLU A 123 -7.35 0.48 1.62
C GLU A 123 -6.48 1.66 1.21
N MET A 124 -5.31 1.38 0.66
CA MET A 124 -4.38 2.37 0.11
C MET A 124 -4.18 2.13 -1.37
N LYS A 125 -4.46 3.17 -2.16
CA LYS A 125 -4.17 3.23 -3.59
C LYS A 125 -2.89 4.02 -3.80
N VAL A 126 -2.00 3.47 -4.61
CA VAL A 126 -0.70 4.05 -4.94
C VAL A 126 -0.76 4.51 -6.38
N TYR A 127 -0.60 5.82 -6.60
CA TYR A 127 -0.64 6.43 -7.92
C TYR A 127 0.72 6.98 -8.33
N TYR A 128 1.01 6.93 -9.62
CA TYR A 128 2.07 7.71 -10.24
C TYR A 128 1.50 9.03 -10.76
N ASP A 129 2.04 10.15 -10.27
CA ASP A 129 1.63 11.49 -10.70
C ASP A 129 2.46 11.92 -11.92
N ARG A 130 1.82 11.95 -13.08
CA ARG A 130 2.46 12.35 -14.35
C ARG A 130 2.60 13.86 -14.53
N THR A 131 2.17 14.68 -13.57
CA THR A 131 2.31 16.13 -13.70
C THR A 131 3.77 16.48 -13.92
N VAL A 132 4.06 17.00 -15.12
CA VAL A 132 5.41 17.31 -15.57
C VAL A 132 6.00 18.36 -14.64
N VAL A 133 6.79 17.91 -13.66
CA VAL A 133 7.71 18.81 -12.98
C VAL A 133 8.81 19.05 -13.98
N GLN A 134 8.74 20.19 -14.67
CA GLN A 134 9.93 20.78 -15.26
C GLN A 134 10.88 21.14 -14.11
N TYR A 135 11.61 20.16 -13.59
CA TYR A 135 12.83 20.46 -12.87
C TYR A 135 13.84 20.93 -13.91
N PRO A 136 14.51 22.08 -13.72
CA PRO A 136 15.46 22.62 -14.70
C PRO A 136 16.73 21.75 -14.90
N PHE A 137 16.80 20.58 -14.27
CA PHE A 137 17.91 19.63 -14.39
C PHE A 137 17.39 18.20 -14.51
N GLY A 138 17.32 17.69 -15.75
CA GLY A 138 17.34 16.27 -16.08
C GLY A 138 15.98 15.60 -16.32
N GLU A 139 15.66 15.38 -17.60
CA GLU A 139 14.59 14.46 -18.02
C GLU A 139 15.02 13.01 -17.79
N ALA A 140 14.41 12.31 -16.84
CA ALA A 140 14.35 10.86 -16.86
C ALA A 140 12.96 10.49 -17.42
N SER A 141 12.91 9.98 -18.65
CA SER A 141 11.67 9.50 -19.25
C SER A 141 11.20 8.26 -18.50
N TYR A 142 10.10 8.39 -17.78
CA TYR A 142 9.45 7.26 -17.12
C TYR A 142 8.91 6.27 -18.17
N ASN A 143 9.50 5.07 -18.22
CA ASN A 143 8.99 3.94 -19.00
C ASN A 143 8.43 2.87 -18.04
N PRO A 144 7.09 2.71 -17.92
CA PRO A 144 6.49 1.75 -17.00
C PRO A 144 6.84 0.29 -17.33
N GLU A 145 7.08 -0.05 -18.60
CA GLU A 145 7.41 -1.42 -19.04
C GLU A 145 8.82 -1.88 -18.58
N GLU A 146 9.79 -0.96 -18.55
CA GLU A 146 11.14 -1.24 -18.07
C GLU A 146 11.19 -1.37 -16.55
N MET A 147 10.26 -0.73 -15.84
CA MET A 147 10.23 -0.73 -14.38
C MET A 147 9.60 -2.00 -13.82
N GLU A 148 8.53 -2.52 -14.42
CA GLU A 148 7.97 -3.83 -14.08
C GLU A 148 8.98 -4.96 -14.32
N ALA A 149 9.77 -4.88 -15.40
CA ALA A 149 10.84 -5.84 -15.68
C ALA A 149 11.94 -5.79 -14.61
N ASN A 150 12.40 -4.60 -14.21
CA ASN A 150 13.39 -4.45 -13.15
C ASN A 150 12.86 -4.85 -11.76
N GLN A 151 11.60 -4.54 -11.43
CA GLN A 151 10.95 -4.96 -10.19
C GLN A 151 10.87 -6.48 -10.09
N LYS A 152 10.53 -7.16 -11.19
CA LYS A 152 10.48 -8.62 -11.23
C LYS A 152 11.86 -9.25 -10.98
N TYR A 153 12.92 -8.64 -11.50
CA TYR A 153 14.30 -9.05 -11.27
C TYR A 153 14.78 -8.79 -9.83
N SER A 154 14.41 -7.66 -9.21
CA SER A 154 14.77 -7.34 -7.83
C SER A 154 13.97 -8.15 -6.80
N GLN A 155 12.67 -8.37 -7.04
CA GLN A 155 11.84 -9.24 -6.19
C GLN A 155 12.27 -10.71 -6.28
N SER A 156 12.62 -11.23 -7.47
CA SER A 156 13.14 -12.60 -7.57
C SER A 156 14.49 -12.76 -6.86
N ALA A 157 15.37 -11.76 -6.91
CA ALA A 157 16.68 -11.86 -6.28
C ALA A 157 16.62 -11.77 -4.74
N GLU A 158 15.68 -11.00 -4.18
CA GLU A 158 15.54 -10.87 -2.72
C GLU A 158 14.67 -11.99 -2.11
N ASP A 159 13.56 -12.39 -2.74
CA ASP A 159 12.69 -13.48 -2.24
C ASP A 159 13.32 -14.87 -2.42
N GLU A 160 13.99 -15.17 -3.55
CA GLU A 160 14.72 -16.46 -3.69
C GLU A 160 15.86 -16.57 -2.68
N SER A 161 16.57 -15.48 -2.39
CA SER A 161 17.71 -15.52 -1.46
C SER A 161 17.29 -15.85 -0.02
N GLN A 162 16.16 -15.34 0.47
CA GLN A 162 15.72 -15.59 1.86
C GLN A 162 15.09 -16.98 2.04
N ASP A 163 14.35 -17.45 1.05
CA ASP A 163 13.76 -18.80 1.07
C ASP A 163 14.82 -19.88 0.87
N GLU A 164 15.78 -19.67 -0.04
CA GLU A 164 16.91 -20.59 -0.21
C GLU A 164 17.79 -20.65 1.05
N GLU A 165 18.12 -19.51 1.67
CA GLU A 165 18.89 -19.50 2.93
C GLU A 165 18.21 -20.33 4.02
N SER A 166 16.89 -20.26 4.14
CA SER A 166 16.10 -21.03 5.11
C SER A 166 16.11 -22.54 4.82
N VAL A 167 16.06 -22.94 3.54
CA VAL A 167 16.15 -24.34 3.11
C VAL A 167 17.57 -24.89 3.31
N PHE A 168 18.61 -24.15 2.91
CA PHE A 168 20.01 -24.54 3.11
C PHE A 168 20.34 -24.70 4.59
N TRP A 169 19.86 -23.80 5.46
CA TRP A 169 20.02 -23.92 6.92
C TRP A 169 19.35 -25.16 7.49
N THR A 170 18.16 -25.51 6.99
CA THR A 170 17.44 -26.72 7.44
C THR A 170 18.18 -27.99 7.05
N ILE A 171 18.70 -28.05 5.82
CA ILE A 171 19.52 -29.18 5.34
C ILE A 171 20.83 -29.28 6.15
N LEU A 172 21.49 -28.16 6.41
CA LEU A 172 22.73 -28.09 7.20
C LEU A 172 22.53 -28.66 8.61
N ILE A 173 21.47 -28.23 9.31
CA ILE A 173 21.13 -28.74 10.65
C ILE A 173 20.82 -30.24 10.60
N GLY A 174 20.12 -30.70 9.57
CA GLY A 174 19.83 -32.13 9.37
C GLY A 174 21.10 -32.97 9.21
N ILE A 175 22.04 -32.52 8.40
CA ILE A 175 23.33 -33.21 8.20
C ILE A 175 24.16 -33.21 9.49
N LEU A 176 24.23 -32.06 10.17
CA LEU A 176 24.95 -31.94 11.44
C LEU A 176 24.41 -32.90 12.50
N LYS A 177 23.08 -33.03 12.58
CA LYS A 177 22.41 -33.94 13.50
C LYS A 177 22.73 -35.41 13.18
N LEU A 178 22.73 -35.79 11.90
CA LEU A 178 23.07 -37.14 11.45
C LEU A 178 24.53 -37.49 11.77
N ILE A 179 25.47 -36.57 11.57
CA ILE A 179 26.89 -36.80 11.91
C ILE A 179 27.05 -36.99 13.42
N LEU A 180 26.38 -36.16 14.23
CA LEU A 180 26.47 -36.26 15.69
C LEU A 180 25.87 -37.57 16.22
N GLU A 181 24.80 -38.07 15.61
CA GLU A 181 24.19 -39.38 15.91
C GLU A 181 25.08 -40.57 15.52
N ILE A 182 25.98 -40.42 14.55
CA ILE A 182 26.95 -41.47 14.20
C ILE A 182 28.15 -41.46 15.16
N LEU A 183 28.48 -40.30 15.71
CA LEU A 183 29.68 -40.10 16.53
C LEU A 183 29.44 -40.37 18.02
N PHE A 184 28.18 -40.48 18.46
CA PHE A 184 27.77 -40.68 19.85
C PHE A 184 26.68 -41.74 19.97
#